data_AF-A0A7W1RYZ2-F1
#
_entry.id   AF-A0A7W1RYZ2-F1
#
_cell.length_a   1.000
_cell.length_b   1.000
_cell.length_c   1.000
_cell.angle_alpha   90.00
_cell.angle_beta   90.00
_cell.angle_gamma   90.00
#
_symmetry.space_group_name_H-M   'P 1'
#
loop_
_entity.id
_entity.type
_entity.pdbx_description
1 polymer ?
#
loop_
_entity_poly.entity_id
_entity_poly.type
_entity_poly.pdbx_seq_one_letter_code
_entity_poly.pdbx_strand_id
1 'polypeptide(L)'
;MPLYPKNTAPAIDLALFRAPTAEYRGTPFWSWNCKLDRARLLEQIEHLKAMGMGGFHMHSRVGLATEYLGPEFMGHVKACVAKAKQEDMLAWLYDEDRWPSGAAGGIVTKDPQHRAKQLVWTIADRLDGKDELHHSGPATLIARHGVTMQGGRMAGYRRLADGEGARAGETVWHAYLRTTVRNSWYNNYTYLDTLSKPAVEAFIRSTHEKYRAEVGAD
;
A
#
# COMPACT_ATOMS: atom_id res chain seq x y z
N MET A 1 -18.36 -14.34 -5.34
CA MET A 1 -19.62 -14.38 -4.56
C MET A 1 -20.22 -12.98 -4.49
N PRO A 2 -21.53 -12.77 -4.67
CA PRO A 2 -22.16 -11.47 -4.43
C PRO A 2 -22.04 -11.09 -2.94
N LEU A 3 -21.52 -9.88 -2.65
CA LEU A 3 -21.24 -9.44 -1.27
C LEU A 3 -22.53 -9.20 -0.46
N TYR A 4 -23.61 -8.79 -1.11
CA TYR A 4 -24.91 -8.52 -0.47
C TYR A 4 -26.03 -9.23 -1.23
N PRO A 5 -26.14 -10.57 -1.13
CA PRO A 5 -27.01 -11.38 -1.98
C PRO A 5 -28.50 -11.08 -1.82
N LYS A 6 -28.91 -10.36 -0.77
CA LYS A 6 -30.31 -10.01 -0.49
C LYS A 6 -30.65 -8.55 -0.84
N ASN A 7 -29.71 -7.77 -1.37
CA ASN A 7 -29.95 -6.35 -1.68
C ASN A 7 -30.89 -6.12 -2.89
N THR A 8 -31.14 -7.15 -3.70
CA THR A 8 -32.06 -7.11 -4.84
C THR A 8 -33.46 -7.65 -4.50
N ALA A 9 -33.71 -8.00 -3.24
CA ALA A 9 -35.01 -8.52 -2.83
C ALA A 9 -36.12 -7.45 -3.02
N PRO A 10 -37.32 -7.84 -3.47
CA PRO A 10 -38.42 -6.91 -3.73
C PRO A 10 -39.00 -6.26 -2.46
N ALA A 11 -38.70 -6.82 -1.29
CA ALA A 11 -39.12 -6.32 0.01
C ALA A 11 -38.05 -6.64 1.07
N ILE A 12 -38.07 -5.89 2.17
CA ILE A 12 -37.21 -6.14 3.32
C ILE A 12 -37.63 -7.42 4.04
N ASP A 13 -36.67 -8.30 4.30
CA ASP A 13 -36.87 -9.45 5.18
C ASP A 13 -36.69 -9.00 6.64
N LEU A 14 -37.78 -8.92 7.39
CA LEU A 14 -37.76 -8.48 8.79
C LEU A 14 -37.02 -9.46 9.72
N ALA A 15 -36.94 -10.75 9.38
CA ALA A 15 -36.17 -11.71 10.16
C ALA A 15 -34.66 -11.45 9.98
N LEU A 16 -34.21 -11.26 8.73
CA LEU A 16 -32.84 -10.85 8.42
C LEU A 16 -32.49 -9.50 9.06
N PHE A 17 -33.41 -8.53 9.04
CA PHE A 17 -33.18 -7.22 9.67
C PHE A 17 -32.97 -7.33 11.18
N ARG A 18 -33.74 -8.18 11.87
CA ARG A 18 -33.59 -8.43 13.31
C ARG A 18 -32.34 -9.24 13.66
N ALA A 19 -31.94 -10.16 12.79
CA ALA A 19 -30.80 -11.06 12.98
C ALA A 19 -29.95 -11.12 11.70
N PRO A 20 -29.14 -10.08 11.41
CA PRO A 20 -28.36 -10.02 10.18
C PRO A 20 -27.34 -11.17 10.10
N THR A 21 -27.16 -11.72 8.91
CA THR A 21 -26.08 -12.66 8.58
C THR A 21 -24.73 -11.95 8.49
N ALA A 22 -23.65 -12.72 8.39
CA ALA A 22 -22.27 -12.24 8.47
C ALA A 22 -21.95 -11.10 7.50
N GLU A 23 -22.47 -11.16 6.28
CA GLU A 23 -22.22 -10.16 5.24
C GLU A 23 -22.84 -8.78 5.53
N TYR A 24 -23.76 -8.68 6.49
CA TYR A 24 -24.37 -7.41 6.92
C TYR A 24 -23.84 -6.92 8.28
N ARG A 25 -22.80 -7.57 8.82
CA ARG A 25 -22.18 -7.22 10.12
C ARG A 25 -20.80 -6.61 9.92
N GLY A 26 -20.33 -5.89 10.95
CA GLY A 26 -19.02 -5.27 10.94
C GLY A 26 -17.88 -6.30 10.85
N THR A 27 -16.81 -5.93 10.15
CA THR A 27 -15.58 -6.72 10.00
C THR A 27 -14.37 -5.85 10.38
N PRO A 28 -13.99 -5.78 11.67
CA PRO A 28 -12.95 -4.87 12.12
C PRO A 28 -11.57 -5.24 11.57
N PHE A 29 -10.66 -4.25 11.51
CA PHE A 29 -9.23 -4.52 11.37
C PHE A 29 -8.71 -5.20 12.62
N TRP A 30 -8.27 -6.44 12.47
CA TRP A 30 -7.69 -7.23 13.53
C TRP A 30 -6.17 -7.15 13.41
N SER A 31 -5.58 -6.42 14.35
CA SER A 31 -4.16 -6.08 14.35
C SER A 31 -3.30 -7.30 14.72
N TRP A 32 -2.61 -7.84 13.72
CA TRP A 32 -1.58 -8.87 13.88
C TRP A 32 -0.23 -8.20 14.12
N ASN A 33 0.30 -8.38 15.32
CA ASN A 33 1.59 -7.86 15.75
C ASN A 33 2.28 -8.89 16.67
N CYS A 34 3.52 -8.60 17.05
CA CYS A 34 4.39 -9.50 17.79
C CYS A 34 4.59 -10.84 17.06
N LYS A 35 5.04 -11.85 17.79
CA LYS A 35 5.03 -13.23 17.30
C LYS A 35 3.60 -13.74 17.33
N LEU A 36 3.10 -14.19 16.19
CA LEU A 36 1.76 -14.75 16.10
C LEU A 36 1.70 -16.11 16.79
N ASP A 37 0.63 -16.33 17.55
CA ASP A 37 0.33 -17.59 18.21
C ASP A 37 -1.00 -18.14 17.70
N ARG A 38 -1.00 -19.35 17.15
CA ARG A 38 -2.17 -19.90 16.48
C ARG A 38 -3.35 -20.08 17.44
N ALA A 39 -3.12 -20.60 18.64
CA ALA A 39 -4.20 -20.87 19.59
C ALA A 39 -4.93 -19.57 19.97
N ARG A 40 -4.16 -18.53 20.29
CA ARG A 40 -4.68 -17.20 20.58
C ARG A 40 -5.42 -16.58 19.41
N LEU A 41 -4.91 -16.75 18.18
CA LEU A 41 -5.59 -16.23 17.00
C LEU A 41 -6.99 -16.85 16.82
N LEU A 42 -7.10 -18.17 17.03
CA LEU A 42 -8.39 -18.87 16.92
C LEU A 42 -9.36 -18.50 18.05
N GLU A 43 -8.86 -18.35 19.28
CA GLU A 43 -9.63 -17.84 20.42
C GLU A 43 -10.16 -16.42 20.17
N GLN A 44 -9.35 -15.54 19.58
CA GLN A 44 -9.78 -14.18 19.24
C GLN A 44 -10.91 -14.15 18.21
N ILE A 45 -10.98 -15.12 17.29
CA ILE A 45 -12.11 -15.25 16.36
C ILE A 45 -13.40 -15.57 17.12
N GLU A 46 -13.34 -16.42 18.14
CA GLU A 46 -14.50 -16.74 19.00
C GLU A 46 -14.97 -15.50 19.77
N HIS A 47 -14.03 -14.69 20.28
CA HIS A 47 -14.37 -13.40 20.90
C HIS A 47 -15.05 -12.44 19.91
N LEU A 48 -14.54 -12.33 18.68
CA LEU A 48 -15.13 -11.48 17.63
C LEU A 48 -16.56 -11.94 17.28
N LYS A 49 -16.77 -13.25 17.16
CA LYS A 49 -18.08 -13.88 16.96
C LYS A 49 -19.03 -13.53 18.11
N ALA A 50 -18.60 -13.71 19.35
CA ALA A 50 -19.41 -13.42 20.55
C ALA A 50 -19.80 -11.94 20.66
N MET A 51 -18.94 -11.03 20.20
CA MET A 51 -19.24 -9.59 20.09
C MET A 51 -20.20 -9.24 18.94
N GLY A 52 -20.59 -10.22 18.12
CA GLY A 52 -21.53 -10.05 17.02
C GLY A 52 -20.92 -9.57 15.71
N MET A 53 -19.60 -9.69 15.54
CA MET A 53 -18.93 -9.35 14.27
C MET A 53 -19.26 -10.38 13.19
N GLY A 54 -19.35 -9.93 11.94
CA GLY A 54 -19.59 -10.80 10.78
C GLY A 54 -18.31 -11.45 10.24
N GLY A 55 -17.16 -10.99 10.71
CA GLY A 55 -15.88 -11.35 10.14
C GLY A 55 -14.76 -10.46 10.67
N PHE A 56 -13.63 -10.49 9.99
CA PHE A 56 -12.43 -9.76 10.40
C PHE A 56 -11.49 -9.54 9.22
N HIS A 57 -10.69 -8.47 9.29
CA HIS A 57 -9.57 -8.25 8.38
C HIS A 57 -8.26 -8.63 9.09
N MET A 58 -7.60 -9.70 8.64
CA MET A 58 -6.27 -10.08 9.14
C MET A 58 -5.26 -9.02 8.67
N HIS A 59 -4.85 -8.15 9.58
CA HIS A 59 -4.08 -6.96 9.24
C HIS A 59 -2.74 -6.94 9.97
N SER A 60 -1.65 -7.15 9.24
CA SER A 60 -0.31 -6.95 9.79
C SER A 60 -0.14 -5.51 10.28
N ARG A 61 0.43 -5.33 11.47
CA ARG A 61 0.65 -4.03 12.10
C ARG A 61 2.07 -3.88 12.63
N VAL A 62 2.38 -2.65 13.06
CA VAL A 62 3.67 -2.30 13.66
C VAL A 62 4.00 -3.28 14.78
N GLY A 63 5.23 -3.82 14.74
CA GLY A 63 5.71 -4.79 15.72
C GLY A 63 5.46 -6.26 15.35
N LEU A 64 4.97 -6.58 14.15
CA LEU A 64 4.91 -7.97 13.67
C LEU A 64 6.32 -8.59 13.66
N ALA A 65 6.48 -9.71 14.36
CA ALA A 65 7.72 -10.48 14.42
C ALA A 65 7.67 -11.77 13.59
N THR A 66 6.48 -12.28 13.28
CA THR A 66 6.29 -13.34 12.28
C THR A 66 6.57 -12.77 10.88
N GLU A 67 7.37 -13.45 10.07
CA GLU A 67 7.72 -12.96 8.73
C GLU A 67 6.48 -12.77 7.85
N TYR A 68 6.24 -11.54 7.40
CA TYR A 68 5.12 -11.20 6.52
C TYR A 68 5.16 -12.03 5.23
N LEU A 69 4.03 -12.66 4.87
CA LEU A 69 3.87 -13.60 3.74
C LEU A 69 4.79 -14.84 3.77
N GLY A 70 5.55 -15.04 4.85
CA GLY A 70 6.34 -16.24 5.08
C GLY A 70 5.44 -17.47 5.33
N PRO A 71 6.02 -18.69 5.31
CA PRO A 71 5.27 -19.93 5.50
C PRO A 71 4.46 -19.98 6.80
N GLU A 72 5.04 -19.47 7.91
CA GLU A 72 4.35 -19.40 9.20
C GLU A 72 3.15 -18.45 9.17
N PHE A 73 3.34 -17.24 8.64
CA PHE A 73 2.25 -16.26 8.46
C PHE A 73 1.12 -16.85 7.63
N MET A 74 1.42 -17.43 6.47
CA MET A 74 0.40 -18.06 5.61
C MET A 74 -0.27 -19.25 6.29
N GLY A 75 0.46 -19.99 7.14
CA GLY A 75 -0.11 -21.03 7.99
C GLY A 75 -1.16 -20.50 8.97
N HIS A 76 -0.94 -19.31 9.56
CA HIS A 76 -1.94 -18.64 10.39
C HIS A 76 -3.13 -18.13 9.58
N VAL A 77 -2.90 -17.55 8.40
CA VAL A 77 -3.98 -17.11 7.50
C VAL A 77 -4.90 -18.27 7.16
N LYS A 78 -4.35 -19.41 6.72
CA LYS A 78 -5.14 -20.62 6.43
C LYS A 78 -5.98 -21.09 7.61
N ALA A 79 -5.39 -21.12 8.80
CA ALA A 79 -6.09 -21.53 10.02
C ALA A 79 -7.26 -20.58 10.35
N CYS A 80 -7.06 -19.26 10.20
CA CYS A 80 -8.10 -18.27 10.45
C CYS A 80 -9.21 -18.33 9.41
N VAL A 81 -8.89 -18.53 8.12
CA VAL A 81 -9.88 -18.75 7.06
C VAL A 81 -10.71 -20.02 7.34
N ALA A 82 -10.06 -21.12 7.73
CA ALA A 82 -10.77 -22.36 8.07
C ALA A 82 -11.71 -22.18 9.28
N LYS A 83 -11.27 -21.47 10.33
CA LYS A 83 -12.08 -21.16 11.50
C LYS A 83 -13.25 -20.23 11.15
N ALA A 84 -13.03 -19.21 10.31
CA ALA A 84 -14.11 -18.34 9.86
C ALA A 84 -15.23 -19.12 9.18
N LYS A 85 -14.91 -20.11 8.34
CA LYS A 85 -15.90 -21.00 7.72
C LYS A 85 -16.67 -21.83 8.74
N GLN A 86 -15.98 -22.43 9.72
CA GLN A 86 -16.62 -23.21 10.79
C GLN A 86 -17.59 -22.36 11.61
N GLU A 87 -17.28 -21.07 11.75
CA GLU A 87 -18.05 -20.11 12.53
C GLU A 87 -19.01 -19.29 11.67
N ASP A 88 -19.29 -19.60 10.40
CA ASP A 88 -20.13 -18.78 9.51
C ASP A 88 -19.75 -17.27 9.55
N MET A 89 -18.45 -16.98 9.51
CA MET A 89 -17.86 -15.64 9.48
C MET A 89 -17.08 -15.40 8.18
N LEU A 90 -16.86 -14.13 7.84
CA LEU A 90 -16.05 -13.71 6.71
C LEU A 90 -14.61 -13.43 7.11
N ALA A 91 -13.65 -14.04 6.40
CA ALA A 91 -12.24 -13.75 6.55
C ALA A 91 -11.78 -12.83 5.42
N TRP A 92 -11.33 -11.62 5.77
CA TRP A 92 -10.84 -10.62 4.83
C TRP A 92 -9.32 -10.52 4.89
N LEU A 93 -8.71 -10.46 3.72
CA LEU A 93 -7.26 -10.33 3.56
C LEU A 93 -6.89 -8.85 3.42
N TYR A 94 -5.72 -8.50 3.95
CA TYR A 94 -5.09 -7.21 3.73
C TYR A 94 -3.80 -7.43 2.95
N ASP A 95 -3.62 -6.69 1.86
CA ASP A 95 -2.60 -6.92 0.83
C ASP A 95 -1.23 -6.31 1.17
N GLU A 96 -1.03 -5.84 2.41
CA GLU A 96 0.17 -5.11 2.81
C GLU A 96 0.60 -5.39 4.26
N ASP A 97 1.90 -5.25 4.52
CA ASP A 97 2.44 -5.11 5.87
C ASP A 97 2.25 -3.68 6.36
N ARG A 98 1.30 -3.47 7.29
CA ARG A 98 0.83 -2.17 7.77
C ARG A 98 -0.02 -1.45 6.73
N TRP A 99 0.40 -0.28 6.27
CA TRP A 99 -0.27 0.58 5.29
C TRP A 99 0.72 1.68 4.88
N PRO A 100 0.57 2.38 3.75
CA PRO A 100 -0.34 2.10 2.64
C PRO A 100 0.14 0.93 1.76
N SER A 101 -0.79 0.33 1.02
CA SER A 101 -0.52 -0.76 0.06
C SER A 101 0.44 -0.32 -1.05
N GLY A 102 1.40 -1.19 -1.38
CA GLY A 102 2.31 -1.08 -2.51
C GLY A 102 3.72 -1.58 -2.21
N ALA A 103 4.17 -1.52 -0.96
CA ALA A 103 5.52 -1.94 -0.59
C ALA A 103 5.66 -3.46 -0.42
N ALA A 104 4.57 -4.18 -0.13
CA ALA A 104 4.55 -5.59 0.28
C ALA A 104 5.59 -5.88 1.38
N GLY A 105 5.62 -5.07 2.44
CA GLY A 105 6.63 -5.14 3.50
C GLY A 105 8.06 -4.89 3.02
N GLY A 106 8.23 -4.25 1.86
CA GLY A 106 9.50 -3.98 1.20
C GLY A 106 10.01 -5.11 0.30
N ILE A 107 9.25 -6.21 0.13
CA ILE A 107 9.66 -7.36 -0.70
C ILE A 107 9.95 -6.93 -2.15
N VAL A 108 9.11 -6.07 -2.71
CA VAL A 108 9.24 -5.61 -4.11
C VAL A 108 10.31 -4.52 -4.25
N THR A 109 10.36 -3.59 -3.31
CA THR A 109 11.24 -2.40 -3.38
C THR A 109 12.68 -2.67 -2.90
N LYS A 110 12.97 -3.93 -2.50
CA LYS A 110 14.33 -4.49 -2.50
C LYS A 110 15.03 -4.18 -3.81
N ASP A 111 14.33 -4.40 -4.93
CA ASP A 111 14.79 -4.01 -6.26
C ASP A 111 14.70 -2.49 -6.45
N PRO A 112 15.83 -1.80 -6.67
CA PRO A 112 15.85 -0.35 -6.88
C PRO A 112 14.96 0.15 -8.03
N GLN A 113 14.69 -0.67 -9.06
CA GLN A 113 13.89 -0.24 -10.21
C GLN A 113 12.43 0.03 -9.84
N HIS A 114 11.92 -0.68 -8.83
CA HIS A 114 10.53 -0.61 -8.37
C HIS A 114 10.30 0.46 -7.29
N ARG A 115 11.34 1.20 -6.89
CA ARG A 115 11.23 2.22 -5.86
C ARG A 115 10.56 3.47 -6.41
N ALA A 116 9.70 4.07 -5.58
CA ALA A 116 9.03 5.33 -5.87
C ALA A 116 10.04 6.41 -6.26
N LYS A 117 9.63 7.23 -7.23
CA LYS A 117 10.43 8.32 -7.79
C LYS A 117 9.70 9.64 -7.60
N GLN A 118 10.45 10.71 -7.51
CA GLN A 118 9.95 12.07 -7.32
C GLN A 118 10.52 12.96 -8.42
N LEU A 119 9.66 13.78 -9.03
CA LEU A 119 10.08 14.85 -9.90
C LEU A 119 10.20 16.13 -9.06
N VAL A 120 11.41 16.66 -8.95
CA VAL A 120 11.70 17.88 -8.18
C VAL A 120 12.06 19.00 -9.14
N TRP A 121 11.33 20.11 -9.02
CA TRP A 121 11.59 21.34 -9.76
C TRP A 121 12.23 22.36 -8.83
N THR A 122 13.34 22.96 -9.26
CA THR A 122 14.06 23.96 -8.47
C THR A 122 14.78 24.95 -9.37
N ILE A 123 15.04 26.15 -8.87
CA ILE A 123 15.92 27.13 -9.54
C ILE A 123 17.40 26.87 -9.24
N ALA A 124 17.70 26.01 -8.26
CA ALA A 124 19.07 25.59 -7.98
C ALA A 124 19.61 24.73 -9.14
N ASP A 125 20.86 24.95 -9.51
CA ASP A 125 21.56 24.21 -10.58
C ASP A 125 22.13 22.86 -10.11
N ARG A 126 22.08 22.60 -8.81
CA ARG A 126 22.44 21.34 -8.17
C ARG A 126 21.48 21.04 -7.02
N LEU A 127 21.18 19.77 -6.85
CA LEU A 127 20.42 19.25 -5.72
C LEU A 127 21.35 18.33 -4.93
N ASP A 128 21.87 18.84 -3.83
CA ASP A 128 22.75 18.09 -2.95
C ASP A 128 22.01 16.86 -2.43
N GLY A 129 22.67 15.70 -2.50
CA GLY A 129 22.08 14.40 -2.15
C GLY A 129 21.82 14.20 -0.65
N LYS A 130 21.87 15.27 0.15
CA LYS A 130 21.65 15.26 1.59
C LYS A 130 20.70 16.39 1.95
N ASP A 131 19.41 16.14 1.77
CA ASP A 131 18.39 16.91 2.44
C ASP A 131 17.87 16.05 3.60
N GLU A 132 18.32 16.35 4.82
CA GLU A 132 18.02 15.59 6.03
C GLU A 132 16.51 15.59 6.35
N LEU A 133 15.76 16.54 5.80
CA LEU A 133 14.32 16.67 6.03
C LEU A 133 13.48 15.77 5.11
N HIS A 134 13.97 15.39 3.93
CA HIS A 134 13.13 14.91 2.83
C HIS A 134 13.33 13.45 2.39
N HIS A 135 14.13 12.64 3.10
CA HIS A 135 14.29 11.21 2.78
C HIS A 135 14.56 10.98 1.27
N SER A 136 15.43 11.81 0.69
CA SER A 136 15.61 11.90 -0.77
C SER A 136 16.95 11.33 -1.22
N GLY A 137 16.91 10.42 -2.21
CA GLY A 137 18.09 9.71 -2.72
C GLY A 137 18.84 10.50 -3.79
N PRO A 138 19.73 9.85 -4.55
CA PRO A 138 20.46 10.49 -5.63
C PRO A 138 19.49 11.14 -6.63
N ALA A 139 19.88 12.33 -7.10
CA ALA A 139 19.10 13.15 -8.01
C ALA A 139 19.77 13.20 -9.38
N THR A 140 19.03 12.89 -10.43
CA THR A 140 19.49 12.99 -11.82
C THR A 140 18.80 14.17 -12.48
N LEU A 141 19.56 15.13 -13.01
CA LEU A 141 19.00 16.20 -13.83
C LEU A 141 18.41 15.60 -15.11
N ILE A 142 17.13 15.82 -15.37
CA ILE A 142 16.44 15.28 -16.55
C ILE A 142 16.01 16.35 -17.56
N ALA A 143 15.87 17.61 -17.12
CA ALA A 143 15.59 18.73 -18.02
C ALA A 143 15.92 20.08 -17.38
N ARG A 144 16.16 21.07 -18.24
CA ARG A 144 16.25 22.49 -17.90
C ARG A 144 15.20 23.26 -18.68
N HIS A 145 14.58 24.25 -18.05
CA HIS A 145 13.55 25.09 -18.67
C HIS A 145 13.81 26.57 -18.38
N GLY A 146 13.68 27.41 -19.40
CA GLY A 146 13.52 28.85 -19.19
C GLY A 146 12.06 29.11 -18.84
N VAL A 147 11.81 29.66 -17.66
CA VAL A 147 10.45 29.89 -17.13
C VAL A 147 10.25 31.37 -16.87
N THR A 148 9.16 31.93 -17.39
CA THR A 148 8.73 33.30 -17.11
C THR A 148 7.59 33.27 -16.10
N MET A 149 7.71 34.07 -15.06
CA MET A 149 6.69 34.20 -14.01
C MET A 149 6.00 35.56 -14.12
N GLN A 150 4.68 35.61 -13.94
CA GLN A 150 3.90 36.84 -13.89
C GLN A 150 2.85 36.72 -12.79
N GLY A 151 2.81 37.67 -11.84
CA GLY A 151 1.84 37.66 -10.74
C GLY A 151 1.90 36.38 -9.87
N GLY A 152 3.10 35.81 -9.67
CA GLY A 152 3.29 34.57 -8.91
C GLY A 152 2.86 33.29 -9.64
N ARG A 153 2.49 33.38 -10.92
CA ARG A 153 2.08 32.23 -11.75
C ARG A 153 3.06 32.05 -12.92
N MET A 154 3.22 30.82 -13.39
CA MET A 154 3.97 30.55 -14.61
C MET A 154 3.22 31.13 -15.81
N ALA A 155 3.84 32.09 -16.49
CA ALA A 155 3.31 32.77 -17.67
C ALA A 155 3.77 32.09 -18.98
N GLY A 156 4.94 31.46 -18.97
CA GLY A 156 5.46 30.72 -20.11
C GLY A 156 6.67 29.86 -19.72
N TYR A 157 6.93 28.84 -20.53
CA TYR A 157 8.12 28.01 -20.38
C TYR A 157 8.61 27.50 -21.73
N ARG A 158 9.90 27.19 -21.81
CA ARG A 158 10.50 26.44 -22.92
C ARG A 158 11.61 25.53 -22.41
N ARG A 159 11.74 24.36 -23.02
CA ARG A 159 12.87 23.47 -22.72
C ARG A 159 14.16 24.08 -23.26
N LEU A 160 15.22 24.06 -22.44
CA LEU A 160 16.57 24.51 -22.82
C LEU A 160 17.37 23.33 -23.37
N ALA A 161 18.17 23.59 -24.40
CA ALA A 161 19.21 22.67 -24.85
C ALA A 161 20.40 22.67 -23.86
N ASP A 162 21.31 21.70 -24.04
CA ASP A 162 22.54 21.64 -23.25
C ASP A 162 23.40 22.89 -23.48
N GLY A 163 23.85 23.50 -22.39
CA GLY A 163 24.59 24.76 -22.42
C GLY A 163 23.75 26.01 -22.70
N GLU A 164 22.47 25.87 -23.07
CA GLU A 164 21.60 27.02 -23.32
C GLU A 164 21.23 27.73 -22.00
N GLY A 165 21.25 29.07 -22.03
CA GLY A 165 20.87 29.94 -20.93
C GLY A 165 19.43 30.44 -20.99
N ALA A 166 19.01 31.15 -19.94
CA ALA A 166 17.76 31.89 -19.92
C ALA A 166 17.80 33.08 -20.89
N ARG A 167 16.67 33.39 -21.52
CA ARG A 167 16.45 34.65 -22.24
C ARG A 167 16.11 35.77 -21.24
N ALA A 168 16.11 37.01 -21.70
CA ALA A 168 15.66 38.14 -20.90
C ALA A 168 14.25 37.89 -20.35
N GLY A 169 14.09 38.01 -19.02
CA GLY A 169 12.83 37.76 -18.31
C GLY A 169 12.56 36.29 -17.94
N GLU A 170 13.43 35.36 -18.31
CA GLU A 170 13.33 33.95 -17.89
C GLU A 170 14.21 33.66 -16.67
N THR A 171 13.78 32.71 -15.84
CA THR A 171 14.60 32.06 -14.82
C THR A 171 14.82 30.60 -15.23
N VAL A 172 16.03 30.07 -15.05
CA VAL A 172 16.29 28.65 -15.31
C VAL A 172 15.71 27.81 -14.19
N TRP A 173 14.82 26.89 -14.54
CA TRP A 173 14.32 25.85 -13.68
C TRP A 173 14.90 24.50 -14.09
N HIS A 174 15.35 23.74 -13.10
CA HIS A 174 15.92 22.42 -13.25
C HIS A 174 14.91 21.38 -12.75
N ALA A 175 14.66 20.37 -13.58
CA ALA A 175 13.85 19.22 -13.25
C ALA A 175 14.77 18.05 -12.92
N TYR A 176 14.70 17.53 -11.70
CA TYR A 176 15.45 16.37 -11.24
C TYR A 176 14.53 15.20 -10.97
N LEU A 177 14.96 14.02 -11.42
CA LEU A 177 14.38 12.75 -10.98
C LEU A 177 15.14 12.26 -9.75
N ARG A 178 14.42 12.02 -8.65
CA ARG A 178 14.95 11.45 -7.41
C ARG A 178 14.30 10.11 -7.13
N THR A 179 15.10 9.15 -6.65
CA THR A 179 14.55 7.91 -6.09
C THR A 179 14.40 8.08 -4.58
N THR A 180 13.28 7.61 -4.03
CA THR A 180 13.02 7.62 -2.59
C THR A 180 14.09 6.83 -1.83
N VAL A 181 14.44 7.27 -0.60
CA VAL A 181 15.38 6.52 0.26
C VAL A 181 14.67 5.54 1.15
N ARG A 182 15.48 4.66 1.74
CA ARG A 182 15.06 3.67 2.71
C ARG A 182 14.44 4.33 3.95
N ASN A 183 13.37 3.72 4.43
CA ASN A 183 12.51 4.24 5.48
C ASN A 183 12.05 3.05 6.35
N SER A 184 12.14 3.18 7.67
CA SER A 184 11.74 2.15 8.65
C SER A 184 10.26 1.77 8.58
N TRP A 185 9.40 2.69 8.10
CA TRP A 185 8.00 2.45 7.81
C TRP A 185 7.80 1.28 6.83
N TYR A 186 8.65 1.18 5.81
CA TYR A 186 8.64 0.11 4.80
C TYR A 186 9.69 -0.97 5.09
N ASN A 187 9.90 -1.30 6.36
CA ASN A 187 10.90 -2.30 6.81
C ASN A 187 12.31 -2.00 6.29
N ASN A 188 12.71 -0.72 6.32
CA ASN A 188 13.98 -0.21 5.80
C ASN A 188 14.14 -0.35 4.27
N TYR A 189 13.02 -0.45 3.54
CA TYR A 189 12.94 -0.28 2.08
C TYR A 189 12.20 1.02 1.75
N THR A 190 11.55 1.10 0.59
CA THR A 190 10.86 2.30 0.13
C THR A 190 9.43 1.99 -0.24
N TYR A 191 8.65 3.04 -0.53
CA TYR A 191 7.39 2.87 -1.24
C TYR A 191 7.62 2.45 -2.70
N LEU A 192 6.57 1.89 -3.29
CA LEU A 192 6.55 1.41 -4.67
C LEU A 192 6.41 2.55 -5.68
N ASP A 193 7.02 2.38 -6.84
CA ASP A 193 6.70 3.17 -8.03
C ASP A 193 5.33 2.76 -8.58
N THR A 194 4.27 3.38 -8.08
CA THR A 194 2.89 3.10 -8.50
C THR A 194 2.59 3.55 -9.94
N LEU A 195 3.50 4.29 -10.59
CA LEU A 195 3.40 4.67 -12.00
C LEU A 195 4.10 3.66 -12.94
N SER A 196 4.82 2.68 -12.37
CA SER A 196 5.53 1.65 -13.13
C SER A 196 4.72 0.36 -13.20
N LYS A 197 4.26 0.00 -14.40
CA LYS A 197 3.57 -1.27 -14.65
C LYS A 197 4.36 -2.49 -14.12
N PRO A 198 5.67 -2.65 -14.42
CA PRO A 198 6.45 -3.75 -13.86
C PRO A 198 6.47 -3.79 -12.33
N ALA A 199 6.47 -2.64 -11.65
CA ALA A 199 6.47 -2.55 -10.20
C ALA A 199 5.12 -3.00 -9.61
N VAL A 200 4.01 -2.53 -10.19
CA VAL A 200 2.65 -2.93 -9.77
C VAL A 200 2.41 -4.42 -10.02
N GLU A 201 2.87 -4.96 -11.15
CA GLU A 201 2.79 -6.39 -11.42
C GLU A 201 3.64 -7.21 -10.42
N ALA A 202 4.82 -6.73 -10.04
CA ALA A 202 5.64 -7.37 -9.02
C ALA A 202 4.94 -7.37 -7.65
N PHE A 203 4.27 -6.26 -7.30
CA PHE A 203 3.41 -6.19 -6.10
C PHE A 203 2.30 -7.24 -6.13
N ILE A 204 1.48 -7.26 -7.18
CA ILE A 204 0.37 -8.24 -7.33
C ILE A 204 0.90 -9.68 -7.23
N ARG A 205 2.00 -10.01 -7.90
CA ARG A 205 2.62 -11.35 -7.81
C ARG A 205 3.08 -11.68 -6.40
N SER A 206 3.66 -10.72 -5.68
CA SER A 206 4.18 -10.94 -4.32
C SER A 206 3.08 -11.09 -3.27
N THR A 207 1.93 -10.43 -3.45
CA THR A 207 0.85 -10.38 -2.45
C THR A 207 -0.38 -11.13 -2.91
N HIS A 208 -1.11 -10.60 -3.89
CA HIS A 208 -2.41 -11.09 -4.33
C HIS A 208 -2.32 -12.53 -4.85
N GLU A 209 -1.35 -12.84 -5.71
CA GLU A 209 -1.18 -14.21 -6.22
C GLU A 209 -0.73 -15.18 -5.12
N LYS A 210 0.05 -14.72 -4.14
CA LYS A 210 0.43 -15.53 -2.98
C LYS A 210 -0.79 -15.87 -2.12
N TYR A 211 -1.62 -14.88 -1.80
CA TYR A 211 -2.88 -15.13 -1.10
C TYR A 211 -3.81 -16.04 -1.90
N ARG A 212 -3.99 -15.76 -3.19
CA ARG A 212 -4.84 -16.57 -4.08
C ARG A 212 -4.39 -18.03 -4.15
N ALA A 213 -3.08 -18.29 -4.23
CA ALA A 213 -2.55 -19.64 -4.25
C ALA A 213 -2.80 -20.40 -2.94
N GLU A 214 -2.79 -19.71 -1.80
CA GLU A 214 -2.85 -20.34 -0.48
C GLU A 214 -4.29 -20.47 0.05
N VAL A 215 -5.19 -19.55 -0.30
CA VAL A 215 -6.58 -19.46 0.22
C VAL A 215 -7.61 -18.97 -0.81
N GLY A 216 -7.27 -18.89 -2.10
CA GLY A 216 -8.16 -18.34 -3.14
C GLY A 216 -9.01 -19.34 -3.92
N ALA A 217 -9.01 -20.62 -3.52
CA ALA A 217 -9.93 -21.63 -4.07
C ALA A 217 -11.35 -21.53 -3.50
N ASP A 218 -11.56 -20.59 -2.58
CA ASP A 218 -12.81 -20.26 -1.91
C ASP A 218 -13.54 -19.09 -2.60
#